data_AF-A0A1X7SJC5-F1
#
_entry.id   AF-A0A1X7SJC5-F1
#
_cell.length_a   1.000
_cell.length_b   1.000
_cell.length_c   1.000
_cell.angle_alpha   90.00
_cell.angle_beta   90.00
_cell.angle_gamma   90.00
#
_symmetry.space_group_name_H-M   'P 1'
#
loop_
_entity.id
_entity.type
_entity.pdbx_description
1 polymer ?
#
loop_
_entity_poly.entity_id
_entity_poly.type
_entity_poly.pdbx_seq_one_letter_code
_entity_poly.pdbx_strand_id
1 'polypeptide(L)'
;MADNGVVEEDSKTKKIEEKAETEEQFCQTEGCDKPAALQCPTCIKLSIAGSFFCSQDCFKGFWGTHKLVHKKTSSYNPWPSFKFTGPLRPAPVTPTRSVPSHISRPDYSEDGVPRSERLAKSSGQIKQLSPREIKAMRKTGR
;
A
#
# COMPACT_ATOMS: atom_id res chain seq x y z
N MET A 1 -8.62 59.65 52.44
CA MET A 1 -8.10 60.96 52.00
C MET A 1 -6.72 60.73 51.40
N ALA A 2 -6.52 61.16 50.14
CA ALA A 2 -5.26 61.44 49.43
C ALA A 2 -4.19 60.31 49.35
N ASP A 3 -3.47 60.05 48.26
CA ASP A 3 -3.18 60.82 47.06
C ASP A 3 -2.74 59.87 45.93
N ASN A 4 -2.94 60.31 44.69
CA ASN A 4 -2.54 59.65 43.46
C ASN A 4 -1.02 59.69 43.24
N GLY A 5 -0.44 58.62 42.70
CA GLY A 5 0.89 58.63 42.08
C GLY A 5 0.86 57.85 40.77
N VAL A 6 0.59 58.56 39.68
CA VAL A 6 0.67 58.08 38.29
C VAL A 6 2.14 57.97 37.89
N VAL A 7 2.50 56.90 37.18
CA VAL A 7 3.47 56.94 36.08
C VAL A 7 3.07 55.87 35.05
N GLU A 8 2.52 56.33 33.93
CA GLU A 8 2.59 55.64 32.64
C GLU A 8 4.05 55.68 32.16
N GLU A 9 4.53 54.64 31.48
CA GLU A 9 4.99 54.78 30.08
C GLU A 9 5.34 53.42 29.44
N ASP A 10 4.95 53.37 28.17
CA ASP A 10 4.97 52.31 27.19
C ASP A 10 6.31 51.66 26.83
N SER A 11 6.15 50.53 26.14
CA SER A 11 7.05 50.00 25.10
C SER A 11 8.39 49.39 25.55
N LYS A 12 8.57 48.10 25.27
CA LYS A 12 9.24 47.67 24.04
C LYS A 12 9.42 46.16 24.00
N THR A 13 8.87 45.60 22.94
CA THR A 13 9.07 44.27 22.36
C THR A 13 10.49 43.72 22.54
N LYS A 14 10.63 42.43 22.87
CA LYS A 14 11.64 41.56 22.26
C LYS A 14 11.23 40.09 22.35
N LYS A 15 10.69 39.65 21.21
CA LYS A 15 10.49 38.29 20.72
C LYS A 15 11.83 37.55 20.83
N ILE A 16 11.90 36.51 21.66
CA ILE A 16 13.05 35.60 21.70
C ILE A 16 12.71 34.44 20.76
N GLU A 17 13.57 34.28 19.77
CA GLU A 17 13.46 33.38 18.65
C GLU A 17 13.60 31.92 19.11
N GLU A 18 12.62 31.10 18.74
CA GLU A 18 12.66 29.65 18.83
C GLU A 18 13.67 29.14 17.81
N LYS A 19 14.85 28.77 18.28
CA LYS A 19 15.95 28.25 17.47
C LYS A 19 15.69 26.76 17.23
N ALA A 20 15.22 26.41 16.04
CA ALA A 20 15.15 25.04 15.57
C ALA A 20 16.57 24.46 15.53
N GLU A 21 16.77 23.39 16.29
CA GLU A 21 17.98 22.58 16.31
C GLU A 21 18.06 21.83 14.96
N THR A 22 18.79 22.39 13.99
CA THR A 22 19.05 21.75 12.69
C THR A 22 20.07 20.64 12.89
N GLU A 23 19.61 19.38 12.86
CA GLU A 23 20.49 18.24 12.65
C GLU A 23 21.20 18.39 11.30
N GLU A 24 22.53 18.52 11.30
CA GLU A 24 23.33 18.61 10.07
C GLU A 24 23.24 17.28 9.30
N GLN A 25 22.45 17.26 8.24
CA GLN A 25 22.32 16.10 7.37
C GLN A 25 23.42 16.11 6.31
N PHE A 26 24.08 14.98 6.10
CA PHE A 26 25.18 14.84 5.15
C PHE A 26 24.70 14.26 3.81
N CYS A 27 25.48 14.51 2.75
CA CYS A 27 25.17 14.01 1.43
C CYS A 27 25.26 12.49 1.37
N GLN A 28 24.23 11.83 0.83
CA GLN A 28 24.15 10.37 0.76
C GLN A 28 24.95 9.74 -0.38
N THR A 29 25.69 10.54 -1.13
CA THR A 29 26.48 10.07 -2.29
C THR A 29 27.82 9.54 -1.80
N GLU A 30 28.14 8.30 -2.16
CA GLU A 30 29.43 7.66 -1.86
C GLU A 30 30.59 8.60 -2.23
N GLY A 31 31.42 8.96 -1.24
CA GLY A 31 32.56 9.87 -1.42
C GLY A 31 32.26 11.37 -1.35
N CYS A 32 31.10 11.77 -0.80
CA CYS A 32 30.75 13.17 -0.59
C CYS A 32 30.25 13.44 0.84
N ASP A 33 31.08 14.07 1.67
CA ASP A 33 30.75 14.40 3.07
C ASP A 33 30.30 15.86 3.26
N LYS A 34 29.77 16.49 2.20
CA LYS A 34 29.29 17.87 2.27
C LYS A 34 27.93 17.93 2.98
N PRO A 35 27.63 19.01 3.73
CA PRO A 35 26.30 19.21 4.29
C PRO A 35 25.26 19.27 3.16
N ALA A 36 24.12 18.65 3.40
CA ALA A 36 23.08 18.46 2.40
C ALA A 36 21.82 19.26 2.77
N ALA A 37 21.42 20.14 1.86
CA ALA A 37 20.22 20.97 1.99
C ALA A 37 19.10 20.55 1.03
N LEU A 38 19.37 19.68 0.06
CA LEU A 38 18.42 19.25 -0.96
C LEU A 38 17.91 17.85 -0.66
N GLN A 39 16.60 17.63 -0.83
CA GLN A 39 15.97 16.33 -0.68
C GLN A 39 15.40 15.81 -2.00
N CYS A 40 15.28 14.48 -2.15
CA CYS A 40 14.64 13.91 -3.33
C CYS A 40 13.12 14.22 -3.32
N PRO A 41 12.58 14.86 -4.37
CA PRO A 41 11.16 15.19 -4.43
C PRO A 41 10.26 13.95 -4.45
N THR A 42 10.75 12.81 -4.94
CA THR A 42 10.03 11.53 -4.92
C THR A 42 9.98 10.94 -3.51
N CYS A 43 11.08 11.01 -2.74
CA CYS A 43 11.10 10.56 -1.36
C CYS A 43 10.16 11.38 -0.47
N ILE A 44 10.11 12.70 -0.65
CA ILE A 44 9.15 13.56 0.05
C ILE A 44 7.71 13.12 -0.24
N LYS A 45 7.38 12.90 -1.52
CA LYS A 45 6.04 12.43 -1.94
C LYS A 45 5.70 11.04 -1.40
N LEU A 46 6.69 10.16 -1.27
CA LEU A 46 6.52 8.80 -0.76
C LEU A 46 6.68 8.70 0.77
N SER A 47 6.96 9.83 1.44
CA SER A 47 7.28 9.92 2.88
C SER A 47 8.41 8.96 3.31
N ILE A 48 9.43 8.80 2.47
CA ILE A 48 10.63 8.01 2.75
C ILE A 48 11.67 8.94 3.40
N ALA A 49 12.05 8.66 4.65
CA ALA A 49 13.04 9.45 5.39
C ALA A 49 14.48 9.15 4.91
N GLY A 50 15.35 10.16 4.93
CA GLY A 50 16.79 9.98 4.70
C GLY A 50 17.23 10.02 3.23
N SER A 51 16.79 11.00 2.45
CA SER A 51 17.38 11.27 1.13
C SER A 51 17.89 12.71 1.06
N PHE A 52 19.18 12.90 1.31
CA PHE A 52 19.80 14.22 1.37
C PHE A 52 20.97 14.33 0.39
N PHE A 53 21.04 15.44 -0.34
CA PHE A 53 22.05 15.71 -1.35
C PHE A 53 22.58 17.13 -1.22
N CYS A 54 23.89 17.31 -1.44
CA CYS A 54 24.51 18.64 -1.44
C CYS A 54 24.36 19.36 -2.79
N SER A 55 24.14 18.64 -3.89
CA SER A 55 24.07 19.19 -5.25
C SER A 55 23.27 18.30 -6.21
N GLN A 56 22.88 18.88 -7.35
CA GLN A 56 22.20 18.16 -8.42
C GLN A 56 23.10 17.10 -9.08
N ASP A 57 24.42 17.27 -9.06
CA ASP A 57 25.38 16.31 -9.62
C ASP A 57 25.51 15.08 -8.73
N CYS A 58 25.56 15.28 -7.40
CA CYS A 58 25.49 14.19 -6.42
C CYS A 58 24.16 13.42 -6.55
N PHE A 59 23.05 14.13 -6.74
CA PHE A 59 21.75 13.50 -6.99
C PHE A 59 21.76 12.63 -8.26
N LYS A 60 22.32 13.13 -9.38
CA LYS A 60 22.39 12.38 -10.65
C LYS A 60 23.34 11.18 -10.56
N GLY A 61 24.49 11.34 -9.91
CA GLY A 61 25.47 10.26 -9.70
C GLY A 61 24.93 9.12 -8.84
N PHE A 62 24.18 9.45 -7.78
CA PHE A 62 23.59 8.46 -6.88
C PHE A 62 22.20 7.95 -7.32
N TRP A 63 21.60 8.52 -8.38
CA TRP A 63 20.26 8.15 -8.86
C TRP A 63 20.11 6.65 -9.18
N GLY A 64 21.16 6.04 -9.75
CA GLY A 64 21.15 4.64 -10.17
C GLY A 64 20.85 3.65 -9.03
N THR A 65 21.40 3.92 -7.84
CA THR A 65 21.20 3.12 -6.62
C THR A 65 20.01 3.63 -5.81
N HIS A 66 19.84 4.96 -5.70
CA HIS A 66 18.78 5.59 -4.92
C HIS A 66 17.36 5.24 -5.40
N LYS A 67 17.14 5.14 -6.71
CA LYS A 67 15.82 4.82 -7.29
C LYS A 67 15.25 3.47 -6.83
N LEU A 68 16.10 2.56 -6.35
CA LEU A 68 15.66 1.26 -5.82
C LEU A 68 14.86 1.41 -4.52
N VAL A 69 15.15 2.45 -3.73
CA VAL A 69 14.46 2.75 -2.47
C VAL A 69 13.03 3.25 -2.72
N HIS A 70 12.75 3.80 -3.91
CA HIS A 70 11.40 4.23 -4.30
C HIS A 70 10.47 3.06 -4.61
N LYS A 71 10.99 1.82 -4.70
CA LYS A 71 10.15 0.63 -4.82
C LYS A 71 9.50 0.36 -3.48
N LYS A 72 8.35 1.02 -3.24
CA LYS A 72 7.51 0.84 -2.05
C LYS A 72 7.04 -0.61 -1.98
N THR A 73 7.82 -1.47 -1.34
CA THR A 73 7.39 -2.82 -1.01
C THR A 73 6.63 -2.76 0.31
N SER A 74 5.40 -2.24 0.29
CA SER A 74 4.44 -2.67 1.30
C SER A 74 4.18 -4.15 1.03
N SER A 75 5.01 -5.01 1.62
CA SER A 75 4.92 -6.45 1.42
C SER A 75 3.60 -6.90 2.04
N TYR A 76 2.58 -7.05 1.21
CA TYR A 76 1.30 -7.60 1.62
C TYR A 76 1.55 -9.04 2.07
N ASN A 77 1.62 -9.24 3.38
CA ASN A 77 1.84 -10.54 3.99
C ASN A 77 0.69 -10.89 4.94
N PRO A 78 -0.44 -11.38 4.42
CA PRO A 78 -1.58 -11.78 5.24
C PRO A 78 -1.30 -12.98 6.16
N TRP A 79 -0.21 -13.73 5.94
CA TRP A 79 0.17 -14.87 6.77
C TRP A 79 1.65 -14.79 7.22
N PRO A 80 1.97 -13.96 8.23
CA PRO A 80 3.35 -13.73 8.66
C PRO A 80 4.07 -14.97 9.18
N SER A 81 3.34 -15.90 9.80
CA SER A 81 3.88 -17.13 10.36
C SER A 81 3.95 -18.29 9.36
N PHE A 82 3.32 -18.16 8.19
CA PHE A 82 3.28 -19.22 7.18
C PHE A 82 4.54 -19.20 6.32
N LYS A 83 5.24 -20.34 6.25
CA LYS A 83 6.42 -20.51 5.41
C LYS A 83 6.02 -21.00 4.02
N PHE A 84 6.10 -20.13 3.03
CA PHE A 84 5.87 -20.49 1.63
C PHE A 84 6.99 -21.39 1.10
N THR A 85 6.62 -22.39 0.30
CA THR A 85 7.57 -23.39 -0.25
C THR A 85 8.37 -22.88 -1.44
N GLY A 86 7.93 -21.80 -2.10
CA GLY A 86 8.54 -21.26 -3.31
C GLY A 86 8.53 -19.73 -3.38
N PRO A 87 8.78 -19.13 -4.55
CA PRO A 87 8.87 -17.67 -4.71
C PRO A 87 7.52 -16.95 -4.77
N LEU A 88 6.41 -17.66 -5.04
CA LEU A 88 5.07 -17.05 -5.16
C LEU A 88 4.58 -16.48 -3.83
N ARG A 89 3.99 -15.28 -3.87
CA ARG A 89 3.43 -14.57 -2.71
C ARG A 89 2.03 -14.05 -3.00
N PRO A 90 1.15 -13.97 -1.99
CA PRO A 90 -0.18 -13.41 -2.17
C PRO A 90 -0.10 -11.92 -2.49
N ALA A 91 -1.11 -11.43 -3.22
CA ALA A 91 -1.35 -10.02 -3.49
C ALA A 91 -2.76 -9.66 -2.99
N PRO A 92 -3.05 -8.37 -2.72
CA PRO A 92 -4.39 -7.94 -2.37
C PRO A 92 -5.41 -8.33 -3.44
N VAL A 93 -6.57 -8.84 -3.01
CA VAL A 93 -7.65 -9.32 -3.90
C VAL A 93 -8.68 -8.21 -4.09
N THR A 94 -9.16 -8.01 -5.32
CA THR A 94 -10.22 -7.05 -5.62
C THR A 94 -11.60 -7.59 -5.20
N PRO A 95 -12.62 -6.74 -5.02
CA PRO A 95 -13.99 -7.20 -4.82
C PRO A 95 -14.47 -8.14 -5.93
N THR A 96 -15.44 -9.00 -5.62
CA THR A 96 -16.05 -9.91 -6.58
C THR A 96 -16.79 -9.14 -7.68
N ARG A 97 -16.80 -9.69 -8.90
CA ARG A 97 -17.54 -9.11 -10.03
C ARG A 97 -19.02 -9.45 -9.90
N SER A 98 -19.89 -8.50 -10.26
CA SER A 98 -21.34 -8.73 -10.27
C SER A 98 -21.76 -9.58 -11.48
N VAL A 99 -22.74 -10.46 -11.26
CA VAL A 99 -23.36 -11.28 -12.31
C VAL A 99 -24.76 -10.72 -12.59
N PRO A 100 -25.13 -10.43 -13.85
CA PRO A 100 -26.47 -9.96 -14.20
C PRO A 100 -27.59 -10.92 -13.78
N SER A 101 -28.75 -10.37 -13.39
CA SER A 101 -29.88 -11.13 -12.81
C SER A 101 -30.58 -12.09 -13.78
N HIS A 102 -30.49 -11.86 -15.09
CA HIS A 102 -31.11 -12.74 -16.09
C HIS A 102 -30.38 -14.08 -16.27
N ILE A 103 -29.14 -14.20 -15.78
CA ILE A 103 -28.35 -15.43 -15.88
C ILE A 103 -28.76 -16.37 -14.75
N SER A 104 -29.15 -17.60 -15.10
CA SER A 104 -29.48 -18.63 -14.12
C SER A 104 -28.27 -18.95 -13.24
N ARG A 105 -28.42 -18.81 -11.92
CA ARG A 105 -27.35 -19.05 -10.95
C ARG A 105 -27.42 -20.48 -10.39
N PRO A 106 -26.28 -21.13 -10.12
CA PRO A 106 -26.24 -22.41 -9.38
C PRO A 106 -26.74 -22.28 -7.94
N ASP A 107 -27.00 -23.43 -7.30
CA ASP A 107 -27.47 -23.51 -5.91
C ASP A 107 -26.50 -22.90 -4.89
N TYR A 108 -25.19 -23.02 -5.13
CA TYR A 108 -24.14 -22.46 -4.26
C TYR A 108 -23.87 -20.96 -4.43
N SER A 109 -24.57 -20.27 -5.34
CA SER A 109 -24.17 -18.92 -5.75
C SER A 109 -24.39 -17.82 -4.71
N GLU A 110 -25.29 -18.03 -3.74
CA GLU A 110 -25.59 -17.07 -2.67
C GLU A 110 -24.93 -17.46 -1.34
N ASP A 111 -25.06 -18.73 -0.93
CA ASP A 111 -24.61 -19.21 0.38
C ASP A 111 -23.26 -19.96 0.33
N GLY A 112 -22.72 -20.24 -0.86
CA GLY A 112 -21.50 -21.02 -1.05
C GLY A 112 -21.68 -22.52 -0.74
N VAL A 113 -22.91 -23.01 -0.58
CA VAL A 113 -23.18 -24.39 -0.16
C VAL A 113 -23.71 -25.21 -1.35
N PRO A 114 -22.91 -26.13 -1.93
CA PRO A 114 -23.36 -26.97 -3.05
C PRO A 114 -24.18 -28.16 -2.52
N ARG A 115 -25.50 -27.98 -2.36
CA ARG A 115 -26.40 -28.99 -1.78
C ARG A 115 -26.59 -30.17 -2.72
N SER A 116 -26.77 -29.88 -4.01
CA SER A 116 -26.93 -30.91 -5.05
C SER A 116 -25.73 -31.86 -5.10
N GLU A 117 -24.50 -31.34 -5.01
CA GLU A 117 -23.27 -32.13 -5.00
C GLU A 117 -23.12 -32.96 -3.72
N ARG A 118 -23.42 -32.38 -2.55
CA ARG A 118 -23.36 -33.10 -1.27
C ARG A 118 -24.29 -34.32 -1.27
N LEU A 119 -25.50 -34.16 -1.81
CA LEU A 119 -26.46 -35.26 -1.95
C LEU A 119 -25.95 -36.30 -2.95
N ALA A 120 -25.50 -35.87 -4.13
CA ALA A 120 -24.98 -36.77 -5.17
C ALA A 120 -23.72 -37.55 -4.73
N LYS A 121 -22.84 -36.93 -3.93
CA LYS A 121 -21.65 -37.61 -3.40
C LYS A 121 -22.01 -38.77 -2.46
N SER A 122 -23.10 -38.63 -1.71
CA SER A 122 -23.54 -39.66 -0.77
C SER A 122 -24.16 -40.89 -1.46
N SER A 123 -24.67 -40.74 -2.68
CA SER A 123 -25.33 -41.84 -3.39
C SER A 123 -24.35 -42.81 -4.06
N GLY A 124 -23.14 -42.35 -4.43
CA GLY A 124 -22.16 -43.15 -5.18
C GLY A 124 -22.61 -43.56 -6.60
N GLN A 125 -23.79 -43.12 -7.04
CA GLN A 125 -24.36 -43.49 -8.33
C GLN A 125 -23.89 -42.56 -9.44
N ILE A 126 -23.34 -43.14 -10.51
CA ILE A 126 -22.99 -42.40 -11.73
C ILE A 126 -24.26 -42.24 -12.59
N LYS A 127 -24.67 -40.98 -12.81
CA LYS A 127 -25.85 -40.67 -13.62
C LYS A 127 -25.55 -40.85 -15.12
N GLN A 128 -26.33 -41.70 -15.79
CA GLN A 128 -26.35 -41.76 -17.25
C GLN A 128 -27.13 -40.57 -17.81
N LEU A 129 -26.50 -39.79 -18.70
CA LEU A 129 -27.07 -38.57 -19.27
C LEU A 129 -28.04 -38.87 -20.42
N SER A 130 -29.14 -38.14 -20.47
CA SER A 130 -30.07 -38.14 -21.60
C SER A 130 -29.47 -37.43 -22.83
N PRO A 131 -30.00 -37.66 -24.06
CA PRO A 131 -29.54 -36.97 -25.26
C PRO A 131 -29.60 -35.44 -25.15
N ARG A 132 -30.60 -34.89 -24.44
CA ARG A 132 -30.73 -33.45 -24.16
C ARG A 132 -29.60 -32.94 -23.28
N GLU A 133 -29.29 -33.64 -22.19
CA GLU A 133 -28.22 -33.27 -21.27
C GLU A 133 -26.85 -33.38 -21.95
N ILE A 134 -26.62 -34.42 -22.77
CA ILE A 134 -25.40 -34.56 -23.57
C ILE A 134 -25.24 -33.35 -24.52
N LYS A 135 -26.31 -32.92 -25.19
CA LYS A 135 -26.28 -31.72 -26.05
C LYS A 135 -25.95 -30.45 -25.27
N ALA A 136 -26.48 -30.31 -24.05
CA ALA A 136 -26.16 -29.19 -23.17
C ALA A 136 -24.68 -29.19 -22.75
N MET A 137 -24.15 -30.34 -22.30
CA MET A 137 -22.74 -30.48 -21.94
C MET A 137 -21.80 -30.17 -23.11
N ARG A 138 -22.16 -30.62 -24.33
CA ARG A 138 -21.42 -30.28 -25.57
C ARG A 138 -21.49 -28.80 -25.93
N LYS A 139 -22.55 -28.08 -25.55
CA LYS A 139 -22.66 -26.63 -25.77
C LYS A 139 -21.79 -25.86 -24.79
N THR A 140 -21.75 -26.27 -23.52
CA THR A 140 -20.96 -25.63 -22.48
C THR A 140 -19.46 -25.87 -22.64
N GLY A 141 -19.04 -27.04 -23.14
CA GLY A 141 -17.63 -27.39 -23.34
C GLY A 141 -17.03 -26.98 -24.69
N ARG A 142 -17.80 -26.29 -25.54
CA ARG A 142 -17.30 -25.69 -26.78
C ARG A 142 -16.73 -24.30 -26.49
#